data_AF-A0A383DLV8-F1
#
_entry.id   AF-A0A383DLV8-F1
#
_cell.length_a   1.000
_cell.length_b   1.000
_cell.length_c   1.000
_cell.angle_alpha   90.00
_cell.angle_beta   90.00
_cell.angle_gamma   90.00
#
_symmetry.space_group_name_H-M   'P 1'
#
loop_
_entity.id
_entity.type
_entity.pdbx_description
1 polymer ?
#
loop_
_entity_poly.entity_id
_entity_poly.type
_entity_poly.pdbx_seq_one_letter_code
_entity_poly.pdbx_strand_id
1 'polypeptide(L)'
;KWGATAEGHNAYLAIPGVIQFTAGLGVETPVGGLWTGIMVLTYMFALMGIQSAPAFSMWSFSNTDPTPFAPQQVWASSFGIGLILFFFTAAQGMGAHFLGATPSVAEAGGIAAVLPDLTANKQGGLIPHYINLVGDAAPWFVGLLAVCALAAMQSTGAAYMSTAGGMLTRDLYKRYINPTASHTTQKLFGRMGVALIVISALLVATYSQDALVLLGGLAVAFGFQMWPSLAAVCW
;
A
#
# COMPACT_ATOMS: atom_id res chain seq x y z
N LYS A 1 22.91 4.03 -0.58
CA LYS A 1 22.63 4.55 -1.94
C LYS A 1 22.46 6.08 -1.98
N TRP A 2 21.75 6.69 -1.03
CA TRP A 2 21.36 8.11 -1.10
C TRP A 2 22.38 9.11 -0.53
N GLY A 3 23.38 8.62 0.22
CA GLY A 3 24.47 9.46 0.71
C GLY A 3 24.00 10.55 1.68
N ALA A 4 24.58 11.74 1.54
CA ALA A 4 24.19 12.93 2.28
C ALA A 4 23.42 13.92 1.40
N THR A 5 22.65 14.80 2.01
CA THR A 5 22.08 15.98 1.35
C THR A 5 23.19 16.96 0.95
N ALA A 6 22.84 17.99 0.17
CA ALA A 6 23.78 19.07 -0.18
C ALA A 6 24.38 19.77 1.05
N GLU A 7 23.67 19.74 2.19
CA GLU A 7 24.08 20.31 3.48
C GLU A 7 24.86 19.31 4.36
N GLY A 8 25.13 18.09 3.86
CA GLY A 8 25.88 17.07 4.58
C GLY A 8 25.05 16.26 5.59
N HIS A 9 23.73 16.42 5.62
CA HIS A 9 22.85 15.64 6.49
C HIS A 9 22.60 14.24 5.93
N ASN A 10 22.43 13.23 6.79
CA ASN A 10 22.10 11.89 6.35
C ASN A 10 20.73 11.87 5.64
N ALA A 11 20.69 11.37 4.40
CA ALA A 11 19.48 11.36 3.57
C ALA A 11 18.28 10.61 4.19
N TYR A 12 18.50 9.71 5.16
CA TYR A 12 17.43 9.01 5.86
C TYR A 12 16.77 9.83 6.99
N LEU A 13 17.45 10.88 7.46
CA LEU A 13 16.98 11.73 8.57
C LEU A 13 16.67 13.17 8.14
N ALA A 14 17.13 13.56 6.94
CA ALA A 14 16.90 14.89 6.41
C ALA A 14 15.44 15.06 5.95
N ILE A 15 14.89 16.25 6.18
CA ILE A 15 13.58 16.64 5.65
C ILE A 15 13.75 16.86 4.13
N PRO A 16 12.95 16.19 3.29
CA PRO A 16 13.06 16.36 1.85
C PRO A 16 12.68 17.78 1.41
N GLY A 17 13.41 18.32 0.44
CA GLY A 17 13.08 19.60 -0.18
C GLY A 17 11.76 19.56 -0.97
N VAL A 18 11.26 20.72 -1.37
CA VAL A 18 9.95 20.84 -2.05
C VAL A 18 9.97 20.17 -3.43
N ILE A 19 10.97 20.48 -4.25
CA ILE A 19 11.16 19.95 -5.61
C ILE A 19 12.65 19.67 -5.83
N GLN A 20 12.93 18.61 -6.58
CA GLN A 20 14.25 18.37 -7.15
C GLN A 20 14.10 18.05 -8.63
N PHE A 21 14.68 18.90 -9.47
CA PHE A 21 14.75 18.65 -10.90
C PHE A 21 15.95 17.75 -11.16
N THR A 22 15.71 16.60 -11.80
CA THR A 22 16.74 15.70 -12.28
C THR A 22 16.49 15.38 -13.74
N ALA A 23 17.50 14.88 -14.46
CA ALA A 23 17.37 14.39 -15.82
C ALA A 23 16.43 13.17 -15.97
N GLY A 24 15.82 12.70 -14.88
CA GLY A 24 14.85 11.61 -14.85
C GLY A 24 15.29 10.46 -13.94
N LEU A 25 14.30 9.70 -13.44
CA LEU A 25 14.52 8.47 -12.67
C LEU A 25 15.38 7.48 -13.48
N GLY A 26 16.55 7.13 -12.94
CA GLY A 26 17.48 6.19 -13.57
C GLY A 26 18.53 6.83 -14.49
N VAL A 27 18.42 8.12 -14.79
CA VAL A 27 19.42 8.88 -15.57
C VAL A 27 20.33 9.67 -14.63
N GLU A 28 19.73 10.38 -13.67
CA GLU A 28 20.45 11.16 -12.68
C GLU A 28 19.98 10.77 -11.28
N THR A 29 20.92 10.43 -10.39
CA THR A 29 20.60 10.05 -9.02
C THR A 29 20.32 11.31 -8.19
N PRO A 30 19.14 11.44 -7.59
CA PRO A 30 18.83 12.60 -6.76
C PRO A 30 19.76 12.69 -5.54
N VAL A 31 20.30 13.89 -5.31
CA VAL A 31 21.04 14.26 -4.09
C VAL A 31 20.12 14.29 -2.89
N GLY A 32 20.45 13.56 -1.81
CA GLY A 32 19.66 13.57 -0.57
C GLY A 32 18.43 12.65 -0.56
N GLY A 33 18.21 11.85 -1.60
CA GLY A 33 17.12 10.86 -1.67
C GLY A 33 16.08 11.16 -2.75
N LEU A 34 15.26 10.16 -3.08
CA LEU A 34 14.26 10.26 -4.15
C LEU A 34 13.04 11.11 -3.79
N TRP A 35 12.71 11.21 -2.50
CA TRP A 35 11.44 11.79 -2.06
C TRP A 35 11.53 13.31 -1.97
N THR A 36 10.52 13.99 -2.49
CA THR A 36 10.35 15.46 -2.42
C THR A 36 8.95 15.78 -1.89
N GLY A 37 8.76 17.01 -1.40
CA GLY A 37 7.45 17.47 -0.92
C GLY A 37 6.34 17.31 -1.98
N ILE A 38 6.63 17.62 -3.25
CA ILE A 38 5.66 17.41 -4.34
C ILE A 38 5.38 15.93 -4.58
N MET A 39 6.39 15.05 -4.54
CA MET A 39 6.16 13.61 -4.70
C MET A 39 5.32 13.03 -3.57
N VAL A 40 5.54 13.47 -2.33
CA VAL A 40 4.71 13.07 -1.20
C VAL A 40 3.28 13.57 -1.39
N LEU A 41 3.10 14.83 -1.79
CA LEU A 41 1.78 15.40 -2.03
C LEU A 41 1.00 14.69 -3.13
N THR A 42 1.63 14.42 -4.29
CA THR A 42 0.96 13.70 -5.38
C THR A 42 0.66 12.26 -5.00
N TYR A 43 1.55 11.61 -4.26
CA TYR A 43 1.29 10.29 -3.70
C TYR A 43 0.11 10.30 -2.71
N MET A 44 -0.01 11.32 -1.87
CA MET A 44 -1.16 11.48 -0.97
C MET A 44 -2.47 11.63 -1.74
N PHE A 45 -2.53 12.45 -2.79
CA PHE A 45 -3.73 12.56 -3.63
C PHE A 45 -4.08 11.25 -4.33
N ALA A 46 -3.06 10.50 -4.78
CA ALA A 46 -3.27 9.18 -5.37
C ALA A 46 -3.87 8.20 -4.36
N LEU A 47 -3.34 8.15 -3.14
CA LEU A 47 -3.87 7.31 -2.06
C LEU A 47 -5.29 7.72 -1.64
N MET A 48 -5.59 9.03 -1.61
CA MET A 48 -6.96 9.51 -1.39
C MET A 48 -7.90 8.95 -2.44
N GLY A 49 -7.58 9.09 -3.73
CA GLY A 49 -8.46 8.58 -4.77
C GLY A 49 -8.63 7.05 -4.76
N ILE A 50 -7.64 6.27 -4.29
CA ILE A 50 -7.81 4.82 -4.05
C ILE A 50 -8.93 4.52 -3.05
N GLN A 51 -9.23 5.41 -2.09
CA GLN A 51 -10.35 5.20 -1.15
C GLN A 51 -11.71 5.22 -1.85
N SER A 52 -11.85 5.94 -2.97
CA SER A 52 -13.06 5.90 -3.80
C SER A 52 -13.12 4.73 -4.77
N ALA A 53 -12.05 3.94 -4.84
CA ALA A 53 -12.02 2.77 -5.70
C ALA A 53 -13.24 1.88 -5.39
N PRO A 54 -13.82 1.22 -6.41
CA PRO A 54 -15.00 0.37 -6.24
C PRO A 54 -14.85 -0.72 -5.18
N ALA A 55 -13.62 -1.07 -4.80
CA ALA A 55 -13.33 -1.98 -3.70
C ALA A 55 -13.99 -1.54 -2.38
N PHE A 56 -13.96 -0.24 -2.09
CA PHE A 56 -14.48 0.34 -0.85
C PHE A 56 -15.88 0.91 -1.05
N SER A 57 -16.11 1.61 -2.16
CA SER A 57 -17.40 2.26 -2.42
C SER A 57 -18.53 1.27 -2.70
N MET A 58 -18.29 0.17 -3.43
CA MET A 58 -19.35 -0.83 -3.66
C MET A 58 -19.85 -1.44 -2.36
N TRP A 59 -18.97 -1.68 -1.37
CA TRP A 59 -19.36 -2.27 -0.10
C TRP A 59 -20.20 -1.29 0.72
N SER A 60 -19.73 -0.04 0.82
CA SER A 60 -20.47 0.98 1.55
C SER A 60 -21.83 1.28 0.95
N PHE A 61 -21.95 1.31 -0.39
CA PHE A 61 -23.23 1.52 -1.07
C PHE A 61 -24.11 0.26 -1.14
N SER A 62 -23.58 -0.91 -0.77
CA SER A 62 -24.38 -2.14 -0.63
C SER A 62 -25.02 -2.28 0.76
N ASN A 63 -24.75 -1.35 1.69
CA ASN A 63 -25.42 -1.31 2.99
C ASN A 63 -26.86 -0.82 2.85
N THR A 64 -27.69 -1.17 3.83
CA THR A 64 -29.10 -0.72 3.92
C THR A 64 -29.21 0.81 3.94
N ASP A 65 -28.24 1.49 4.54
CA ASP A 65 -28.19 2.95 4.62
C ASP A 65 -26.80 3.45 4.19
N PRO A 66 -26.68 4.15 3.04
CA PRO A 66 -25.42 4.70 2.55
C PRO A 66 -25.10 6.09 3.11
N THR A 67 -26.00 6.72 3.88
CA THR A 67 -25.79 8.08 4.42
C THR A 67 -24.49 8.25 5.22
N PRO A 68 -23.97 7.24 5.95
CA PRO A 68 -22.72 7.38 6.68
C PRO A 68 -21.46 7.33 5.80
N PHE A 69 -21.57 7.17 4.48
CA PHE A 69 -20.42 7.02 3.60
C PHE A 69 -19.45 8.20 3.67
N ALA A 70 -19.94 9.43 3.48
CA ALA A 70 -19.12 10.63 3.51
C ALA A 70 -18.39 10.82 4.86
N PRO A 71 -19.07 10.78 6.02
CA PRO A 71 -18.37 10.91 7.30
C PRO A 71 -17.45 9.72 7.59
N GLN A 72 -17.76 8.50 7.13
CA GLN A 72 -16.88 7.35 7.28
C GLN A 72 -15.58 7.53 6.46
N GLN A 73 -15.68 8.00 5.22
CA GLN A 73 -14.50 8.21 4.37
C GLN A 73 -13.62 9.36 4.87
N VAL A 74 -14.23 10.48 5.25
CA VAL A 74 -13.49 11.68 5.69
C VAL A 74 -12.97 11.54 7.12
N TRP A 75 -13.83 11.18 8.08
CA TRP A 75 -13.45 11.17 9.49
C TRP A 75 -12.90 9.83 9.97
N ALA A 76 -13.59 8.72 9.71
CA ALA A 76 -13.14 7.44 10.23
C ALA A 76 -11.89 6.93 9.49
N SER A 77 -11.94 6.88 8.16
CA SER A 77 -10.85 6.38 7.33
C SER A 77 -9.69 7.37 7.23
N SER A 78 -9.95 8.61 6.79
CA SER A 78 -8.84 9.54 6.53
C SER A 78 -8.23 10.12 7.80
N PHE A 79 -9.05 10.59 8.76
CA PHE A 79 -8.52 11.11 10.02
C PHE A 79 -8.15 10.00 11.02
N GLY A 80 -9.08 9.09 11.33
CA GLY A 80 -8.85 8.03 12.32
C GLY A 80 -7.74 7.05 11.93
N ILE A 81 -7.94 6.31 10.83
CA ILE A 81 -6.93 5.36 10.35
C ILE A 81 -5.65 6.08 9.89
N GLY A 82 -5.78 7.23 9.25
CA GLY A 82 -4.61 8.04 8.87
C GLY A 82 -3.72 8.45 10.06
N LEU A 83 -4.32 8.85 11.19
CA LEU A 83 -3.57 9.18 12.41
C LEU A 83 -2.86 7.96 13.00
N ILE A 84 -3.53 6.79 13.00
CA ILE A 84 -2.94 5.53 13.44
C ILE A 84 -1.74 5.18 12.55
N LEU A 85 -1.88 5.23 11.23
CA LEU A 85 -0.79 4.95 10.29
C LEU A 85 0.35 5.95 10.46
N PHE A 86 0.06 7.24 10.57
CA PHE A 86 1.07 8.27 10.79
C PHE A 86 1.91 7.97 12.04
N PHE A 87 1.25 7.69 13.17
CA PHE A 87 1.95 7.45 14.43
C PHE A 87 2.72 6.11 14.43
N PHE A 88 2.03 5.00 14.14
CA PHE A 88 2.63 3.67 14.27
C PHE A 88 3.63 3.36 13.16
N THR A 89 3.38 3.77 11.91
CA THR A 89 4.33 3.55 10.81
C THR A 89 5.58 4.41 10.98
N ALA A 90 5.44 5.67 11.43
CA ALA A 90 6.61 6.50 11.75
C ALA A 90 7.41 5.90 12.91
N ALA A 91 6.75 5.45 13.98
CA ALA A 91 7.41 4.81 15.12
C ALA A 91 8.16 3.53 14.70
N GLN A 92 7.55 2.68 13.88
CA GLN A 92 8.17 1.47 13.35
C GLN A 92 9.37 1.76 12.44
N GLY A 93 9.26 2.74 11.54
CA GLY A 93 10.34 3.13 10.62
C GLY A 93 11.51 3.77 11.35
N MET A 94 11.25 4.74 12.23
CA MET A 94 12.27 5.39 13.05
C MET A 94 12.94 4.40 14.00
N GLY A 95 12.16 3.54 14.66
CA GLY A 95 12.68 2.49 15.53
C GLY A 95 13.64 1.53 14.81
N ALA A 96 13.43 1.29 13.51
CA ALA A 96 14.27 0.39 12.72
C ALA A 96 15.69 0.96 12.57
N HIS A 97 15.78 2.28 12.34
CA HIS A 97 17.06 2.99 12.28
C HIS A 97 17.81 2.91 13.61
N PHE A 98 17.10 3.03 14.74
CA PHE A 98 17.67 2.88 16.09
C PHE A 98 18.00 1.44 16.50
N LEU A 99 17.59 0.45 15.71
CA LEU A 99 17.94 -0.96 15.90
C LEU A 99 18.99 -1.44 14.88
N GLY A 100 19.60 -0.51 14.16
CA GLY A 100 20.72 -0.79 13.26
C GLY A 100 20.32 -1.22 11.85
N ALA A 101 19.05 -1.09 11.45
CA ALA A 101 18.60 -1.44 10.09
C ALA A 101 19.23 -0.57 8.98
N THR A 102 19.98 0.48 9.35
CA THR A 102 20.72 1.35 8.43
C THR A 102 22.14 1.52 8.96
N PRO A 103 23.14 0.86 8.33
CA PRO A 103 24.53 0.87 8.80
C PRO A 103 25.11 2.28 9.00
N SER A 104 24.82 3.23 8.08
CA SER A 104 25.31 4.61 8.20
C SER A 104 24.77 5.35 9.42
N VAL A 105 23.58 5.00 9.90
CA VAL A 105 22.98 5.59 11.11
C VAL A 105 23.53 4.88 12.35
N ALA A 106 23.69 3.56 12.28
CA ALA A 106 24.23 2.75 13.37
C ALA A 106 25.68 3.13 13.71
N GLU A 107 26.52 3.28 12.70
CA GLU A 107 27.93 3.69 12.84
C GLU A 107 28.07 5.10 13.43
N ALA A 108 27.27 6.05 12.94
CA ALA A 108 27.28 7.43 13.44
C ALA A 108 26.74 7.54 14.88
N GLY A 109 25.80 6.69 15.26
CA GLY A 109 25.15 6.70 16.57
C GLY A 109 25.75 5.72 17.60
N GLY A 110 26.74 4.90 17.24
CA GLY A 110 27.29 3.87 18.12
C GLY A 110 26.29 2.77 18.51
N ILE A 111 25.32 2.48 17.64
CA ILE A 111 24.18 1.59 17.91
C ILE A 111 24.54 0.15 17.55
N ALA A 112 24.16 -0.82 18.39
CA ALA A 112 24.30 -2.23 18.09
C ALA A 112 23.41 -2.64 16.90
N ALA A 113 23.97 -3.41 15.96
CA ALA A 113 23.24 -3.93 14.79
C ALA A 113 22.34 -5.11 15.19
N VAL A 114 21.19 -4.82 15.79
CA VAL A 114 20.19 -5.82 16.20
C VAL A 114 19.39 -6.33 15.00
N LEU A 115 19.05 -5.42 14.07
CA LEU A 115 18.41 -5.74 12.79
C LEU A 115 19.44 -5.89 11.67
N PRO A 116 19.16 -6.72 10.65
CA PRO A 116 20.00 -6.76 9.45
C PRO A 116 19.90 -5.45 8.65
N ASP A 117 20.84 -5.24 7.72
CA ASP A 117 20.80 -4.11 6.80
C ASP A 117 19.56 -4.19 5.88
N LEU A 118 18.60 -3.28 6.12
CA LEU A 118 17.37 -3.14 5.34
C LEU A 118 17.45 -2.05 4.26
N THR A 119 18.65 -1.54 3.96
CA THR A 119 18.87 -0.65 2.82
C THR A 119 18.72 -1.40 1.49
N ALA A 120 18.76 -0.66 0.37
CA ALA A 120 18.63 -1.21 -0.99
C ALA A 120 17.35 -2.05 -1.22
N ASN A 121 16.17 -1.44 -0.98
CA ASN A 121 14.84 -2.03 -1.21
C ASN A 121 14.49 -3.26 -0.35
N LYS A 122 15.23 -3.53 0.73
CA LYS A 122 14.92 -4.61 1.67
C LYS A 122 13.94 -4.21 2.79
N GLN A 123 13.45 -2.98 2.78
CA GLN A 123 12.54 -2.40 3.78
C GLN A 123 11.26 -3.21 4.01
N GLY A 124 10.79 -3.95 2.98
CA GLY A 124 9.63 -4.84 3.12
C GLY A 124 9.80 -5.97 4.14
N GLY A 125 11.03 -6.31 4.52
CA GLY A 125 11.33 -7.30 5.56
C GLY A 125 11.23 -6.78 7.00
N LEU A 126 10.98 -5.48 7.21
CA LEU A 126 11.03 -4.87 8.54
C LEU A 126 10.12 -5.54 9.57
N ILE A 127 8.83 -5.71 9.23
CA ILE A 127 7.84 -6.27 10.14
C ILE A 127 8.16 -7.74 10.51
N PRO A 128 8.50 -8.64 9.56
CA PRO A 128 8.99 -9.97 9.91
C PRO A 128 10.19 -9.96 10.87
N HIS A 129 11.15 -9.06 10.69
CA HIS A 129 12.29 -8.97 11.61
C HIS A 129 11.88 -8.52 13.01
N TYR A 130 10.93 -7.59 13.14
CA TYR A 130 10.37 -7.24 14.45
C TYR A 130 9.68 -8.40 15.14
N ILE A 131 8.89 -9.17 14.40
CA ILE A 131 8.22 -10.35 14.94
C ILE A 131 9.26 -11.36 15.45
N ASN A 132 10.32 -11.61 14.69
CA ASN A 132 11.38 -12.55 15.08
C ASN A 132 12.16 -12.09 16.32
N LEU A 133 12.40 -10.78 16.48
CA LEU A 133 13.06 -10.25 17.69
C LEU A 133 12.27 -10.51 18.97
N VAL A 134 10.94 -10.58 18.88
CA VAL A 134 10.09 -10.90 20.03
C VAL A 134 9.99 -12.42 20.27
N GLY A 135 10.40 -13.23 19.29
CA GLY A 135 10.29 -14.70 19.34
C GLY A 135 10.99 -15.34 20.52
N ASP A 136 12.18 -14.86 20.89
CA ASP A 136 12.94 -15.42 22.00
C ASP A 136 12.30 -15.13 23.36
N ALA A 137 11.64 -13.97 23.50
CA ALA A 137 11.03 -13.53 24.76
C ALA A 137 9.56 -13.96 24.92
N ALA A 138 8.78 -13.96 23.83
CA ALA A 138 7.35 -14.26 23.85
C ALA A 138 6.90 -15.03 22.59
N PRO A 139 7.17 -16.35 22.50
CA PRO A 139 6.80 -17.18 21.34
C PRO A 139 5.30 -17.20 21.05
N TRP A 140 4.46 -17.17 22.09
CA TRP A 140 3.00 -17.13 21.93
C TRP A 140 2.53 -15.86 21.22
N PHE A 141 3.21 -14.74 21.46
CA PHE A 141 2.87 -13.46 20.89
C PHE A 141 3.24 -13.41 19.40
N VAL A 142 4.34 -14.05 19.00
CA VAL A 142 4.69 -14.24 17.59
C VAL A 142 3.59 -14.97 16.83
N GLY A 143 3.03 -16.04 17.40
CA GLY A 143 1.91 -16.76 16.80
C GLY A 143 0.68 -15.85 16.59
N LEU A 144 0.33 -15.05 17.59
CA LEU A 144 -0.76 -14.08 17.50
C LEU A 144 -0.50 -13.03 16.40
N LEU A 145 0.69 -12.42 16.38
CA LEU A 145 1.07 -11.41 15.39
C LEU A 145 1.04 -11.98 13.96
N ALA A 146 1.51 -13.22 13.76
CA ALA A 146 1.47 -13.89 12.47
C ALA A 146 0.02 -14.11 11.98
N VAL A 147 -0.88 -14.54 12.88
CA VAL A 147 -2.31 -14.70 12.56
C VAL A 147 -2.95 -13.35 12.22
N CYS A 148 -2.66 -12.29 12.99
CA CYS A 148 -3.14 -10.95 12.70
C CYS A 148 -2.68 -10.45 11.33
N ALA A 149 -1.41 -10.66 10.98
CA ALA A 149 -0.87 -10.30 9.67
C ALA A 149 -1.57 -11.05 8.53
N LEU A 150 -1.73 -12.37 8.67
CA LEU A 150 -2.45 -13.19 7.68
C LEU A 150 -3.91 -12.76 7.54
N ALA A 151 -4.61 -12.49 8.65
CA ALA A 151 -5.99 -12.03 8.65
C ALA A 151 -6.14 -10.69 7.92
N ALA A 152 -5.23 -9.73 8.16
CA ALA A 152 -5.22 -8.44 7.49
C ALA A 152 -5.01 -8.58 5.96
N MET A 153 -4.05 -9.43 5.55
CA MET A 153 -3.79 -9.71 4.14
C MET A 153 -5.00 -10.36 3.45
N GLN A 154 -5.64 -11.33 4.12
CA GLN A 154 -6.81 -12.03 3.58
C GLN A 154 -8.04 -11.11 3.48
N SER A 155 -8.27 -10.27 4.50
CA SER A 155 -9.39 -9.30 4.48
C SER A 155 -9.28 -8.35 3.28
N THR A 156 -8.08 -7.80 3.04
CA THR A 156 -7.81 -6.91 1.91
C THR A 156 -7.98 -7.65 0.57
N GLY A 157 -7.43 -8.87 0.46
CA GLY A 157 -7.57 -9.69 -0.74
C GLY A 157 -9.02 -10.02 -1.07
N ALA A 158 -9.82 -10.40 -0.06
CA ALA A 158 -11.24 -10.73 -0.23
C ALA A 158 -12.06 -9.55 -0.75
N ALA A 159 -11.81 -8.33 -0.25
CA ALA A 159 -12.47 -7.12 -0.73
C ALA A 159 -12.21 -6.88 -2.23
N TYR A 160 -10.95 -6.89 -2.64
CA TYR A 160 -10.59 -6.71 -4.06
C TYR A 160 -11.11 -7.83 -4.95
N MET A 161 -11.06 -9.08 -4.50
CA MET A 161 -11.59 -10.23 -5.25
C MET A 161 -13.10 -10.14 -5.47
N SER A 162 -13.85 -9.78 -4.42
CA SER A 162 -15.31 -9.64 -4.50
C SER A 162 -15.71 -8.55 -5.50
N THR A 163 -15.03 -7.40 -5.44
CA THR A 163 -15.25 -6.29 -6.36
C THR A 163 -14.86 -6.63 -7.80
N ALA A 164 -13.69 -7.23 -8.02
CA ALA A 164 -13.27 -7.66 -9.36
C ALA A 164 -14.24 -8.67 -9.98
N GLY A 165 -14.72 -9.63 -9.18
CA GLY A 165 -15.75 -10.58 -9.59
C GLY A 165 -17.07 -9.89 -9.94
N GLY A 166 -17.47 -8.87 -9.16
CA GLY A 166 -18.64 -8.03 -9.44
C GLY A 166 -18.53 -7.28 -10.76
N MET A 167 -17.40 -6.64 -11.03
CA MET A 167 -17.15 -5.92 -12.28
C MET A 167 -17.16 -6.86 -13.50
N LEU A 168 -16.41 -7.96 -13.44
CA LEU A 168 -16.33 -8.92 -14.54
C LEU A 168 -17.71 -9.53 -14.86
N THR A 169 -18.55 -9.73 -13.86
CA THR A 169 -19.87 -10.34 -14.06
C THR A 169 -20.93 -9.36 -14.47
N ARG A 170 -21.07 -8.23 -13.77
CA ARG A 170 -22.16 -7.28 -14.00
C ARG A 170 -21.84 -6.34 -15.15
N ASP A 171 -20.61 -5.84 -15.21
CA ASP A 171 -20.24 -4.77 -16.13
C ASP A 171 -19.74 -5.30 -17.47
N LEU A 172 -19.12 -6.49 -17.47
CA LEU A 172 -18.66 -7.16 -18.70
C LEU A 172 -19.60 -8.28 -19.14
N TYR A 173 -19.68 -9.38 -18.38
CA TYR A 173 -20.36 -10.60 -18.81
C TYR A 173 -21.86 -10.39 -19.04
N LYS A 174 -22.58 -9.91 -18.03
CA LYS A 174 -24.03 -9.70 -18.15
C LYS A 174 -24.32 -8.60 -19.16
N ARG A 175 -23.62 -7.47 -19.11
CA ARG A 175 -23.92 -6.33 -19.97
C ARG A 175 -23.69 -6.61 -21.46
N TYR A 176 -22.58 -7.28 -21.83
CA TYR A 176 -22.17 -7.41 -23.22
C TYR A 176 -22.20 -8.83 -23.79
N ILE A 177 -22.09 -9.86 -22.95
CA ILE A 177 -22.01 -11.27 -23.42
C ILE A 177 -23.36 -11.98 -23.27
N ASN A 178 -24.00 -11.88 -22.10
CA ASN A 178 -25.27 -12.55 -21.82
C ASN A 178 -26.20 -11.67 -20.96
N PRO A 179 -26.98 -10.77 -21.58
CA PRO A 179 -27.93 -9.88 -20.89
C PRO A 179 -28.97 -10.59 -20.03
N THR A 180 -29.35 -11.82 -20.40
CA THR A 180 -30.35 -12.62 -19.70
C THR A 180 -29.75 -13.55 -18.64
N ALA A 181 -28.46 -13.42 -18.32
CA ALA A 181 -27.78 -14.28 -17.37
C ALA A 181 -28.45 -14.29 -15.99
N SER A 182 -28.82 -15.49 -15.53
CA SER A 182 -29.39 -15.73 -14.20
C SER A 182 -28.40 -15.37 -13.08
N HIS A 183 -28.90 -15.19 -11.85
CA HIS A 183 -28.05 -14.90 -10.70
C HIS A 183 -27.03 -16.02 -10.40
N THR A 184 -27.41 -17.29 -10.61
CA THR A 184 -26.50 -18.44 -10.45
C THR A 184 -25.39 -18.42 -11.48
N THR A 185 -25.72 -18.12 -12.74
CA THR A 185 -24.75 -18.00 -13.83
C THR A 185 -23.76 -16.87 -13.56
N GLN A 186 -24.24 -15.69 -13.12
CA GLN A 186 -23.37 -14.58 -12.76
C GLN A 186 -22.39 -14.96 -11.64
N LYS A 187 -22.83 -15.63 -10.56
CA LYS A 187 -21.94 -16.08 -9.48
C LYS A 187 -20.86 -17.03 -9.98
N LEU A 188 -21.19 -17.97 -10.86
CA LEU A 188 -20.23 -18.91 -11.42
C LEU A 188 -19.16 -18.18 -12.24
N PHE A 189 -19.56 -17.32 -13.19
CA PHE A 189 -18.63 -16.57 -14.02
C PHE A 189 -17.78 -15.59 -13.21
N GLY A 190 -18.31 -15.05 -12.10
CA GLY A 190 -17.55 -14.19 -11.19
C GLY A 190 -16.44 -14.95 -10.49
N ARG A 191 -16.75 -16.14 -9.96
CA ARG A 191 -15.75 -17.01 -9.32
C ARG A 191 -14.68 -17.47 -10.30
N MET A 192 -15.06 -17.82 -11.53
CA MET A 192 -14.10 -18.19 -12.58
C MET A 192 -13.20 -17.01 -12.96
N GLY A 193 -13.78 -15.82 -13.12
CA GLY A 193 -13.03 -14.59 -13.44
C GLY A 193 -12.03 -14.22 -12.35
N VAL A 194 -12.46 -14.28 -11.08
CA VAL A 194 -11.57 -14.06 -9.93
C VAL A 194 -10.47 -15.11 -9.87
N ALA A 195 -10.78 -16.39 -10.08
CA ALA A 195 -9.78 -17.45 -10.09
C ALA A 195 -8.72 -17.22 -11.17
N LEU A 196 -9.14 -16.79 -12.37
CA LEU A 196 -8.24 -16.41 -13.46
C LEU A 196 -7.32 -15.25 -13.03
N ILE A 197 -7.87 -14.18 -12.48
CA ILE A 197 -7.09 -13.03 -12.00
C ILE A 197 -6.07 -13.46 -10.93
N VAL A 198 -6.48 -14.28 -9.98
CA VAL A 198 -5.59 -14.77 -8.92
C VAL A 198 -4.44 -15.60 -9.48
N ILE A 199 -4.73 -16.51 -10.41
CA ILE A 199 -3.68 -17.31 -11.07
C ILE A 199 -2.72 -16.39 -11.83
N SER A 200 -3.24 -15.42 -12.60
CA SER A 200 -2.41 -14.43 -13.29
C SER A 200 -1.55 -13.62 -12.33
N ALA A 201 -2.10 -13.17 -11.20
CA ALA A 201 -1.37 -12.43 -10.18
C ALA A 201 -0.26 -13.27 -9.55
N LEU A 202 -0.51 -14.54 -9.23
CA LEU A 202 0.50 -15.47 -8.71
C LEU A 202 1.61 -15.74 -9.72
N LEU A 203 1.29 -15.91 -11.00
CA LEU A 203 2.28 -16.06 -12.06
C LEU A 203 3.17 -14.82 -12.17
N VAL A 204 2.58 -13.62 -12.21
CA VAL A 204 3.36 -12.36 -12.25
C VAL A 204 4.23 -12.23 -11.02
N ALA A 205 3.69 -12.53 -9.82
CA ALA A 205 4.45 -12.44 -8.58
C ALA A 205 5.61 -13.43 -8.52
N THR A 206 5.49 -14.60 -9.16
CA THR A 206 6.52 -15.64 -9.19
C THR A 206 7.62 -15.33 -10.21
N TYR A 207 7.25 -14.83 -11.39
CA TYR A 207 8.17 -14.75 -12.53
C TYR A 207 8.60 -13.33 -12.92
N SER A 208 7.92 -12.27 -12.45
CA SER A 208 8.20 -10.90 -12.89
C SER A 208 8.06 -9.86 -11.77
N GLN A 209 9.11 -9.72 -10.97
CA GLN A 209 9.17 -8.68 -9.93
C GLN A 209 9.11 -7.26 -10.52
N ASP A 210 9.69 -7.04 -11.70
CA ASP A 210 9.63 -5.74 -12.38
C ASP A 210 8.20 -5.38 -12.82
N ALA A 211 7.42 -6.35 -13.29
CA ALA A 211 6.02 -6.12 -13.64
C ALA A 211 5.18 -5.74 -12.41
N LEU A 212 5.48 -6.27 -11.22
CA LEU A 212 4.81 -5.85 -9.98
C LEU A 212 5.03 -4.36 -9.69
N VAL A 213 6.26 -3.87 -9.88
CA VAL A 213 6.58 -2.45 -9.67
C VAL A 213 5.81 -1.57 -10.66
N LEU A 214 5.76 -1.96 -11.93
CA LEU A 214 5.01 -1.24 -12.96
C LEU A 214 3.50 -1.21 -12.68
N LEU A 215 2.92 -2.37 -12.33
CA LEU A 215 1.50 -2.48 -11.97
C LEU A 215 1.17 -1.64 -10.73
N GLY A 216 2.07 -1.59 -9.74
CA GLY A 216 1.95 -0.72 -8.59
C GLY A 216 1.92 0.76 -8.97
N GLY A 217 2.82 1.20 -9.85
CA GLY A 217 2.83 2.58 -10.37
C GLY A 217 1.55 2.95 -11.12
N LEU A 218 1.04 2.03 -11.95
CA LEU A 218 -0.22 2.19 -12.67
C LEU A 218 -1.42 2.31 -11.72
N ALA A 219 -1.46 1.52 -10.64
CA ALA A 219 -2.51 1.60 -9.64
C ALA A 219 -2.56 2.96 -8.94
N VAL A 220 -1.39 3.53 -8.62
CA VAL A 220 -1.28 4.89 -8.04
C VAL A 220 -1.80 5.94 -9.04
N ALA A 221 -1.46 5.83 -10.32
CA ALA A 221 -1.96 6.74 -11.35
C ALA A 221 -3.49 6.69 -11.51
N PHE A 222 -4.09 5.50 -11.51
CA PHE A 222 -5.55 5.36 -11.52
C PHE A 222 -6.20 5.85 -10.22
N GLY A 223 -5.54 5.64 -9.09
CA GLY A 223 -5.93 6.23 -7.81
C GLY A 223 -6.09 7.74 -7.92
N PHE A 224 -5.07 8.43 -8.43
CA PHE A 224 -5.12 9.88 -8.61
C PHE A 224 -6.30 10.35 -9.49
N GLN A 225 -6.62 9.61 -10.55
CA GLN A 225 -7.76 9.95 -11.44
C GLN A 225 -9.12 9.82 -10.75
N MET A 226 -9.22 9.02 -9.69
CA MET A 226 -10.45 8.83 -8.92
C MET A 226 -10.64 9.88 -7.82
N TRP A 227 -9.64 10.71 -7.54
CA TRP A 227 -9.74 11.77 -6.53
C TRP A 227 -10.91 12.76 -6.77
N PRO A 228 -11.19 13.25 -7.99
CA PRO A 228 -12.35 14.10 -8.24
C PRO A 228 -13.68 13.40 -7.95
N SER A 229 -13.78 12.11 -8.29
CA SER A 229 -14.95 11.29 -8.00
C SER A 229 -15.16 11.14 -6.49
N LEU A 230 -14.08 10.95 -5.72
CA LEU A 230 -14.16 10.94 -4.25
C LEU A 230 -14.70 12.27 -3.71
N ALA A 231 -14.16 13.39 -4.19
CA ALA A 231 -14.58 14.71 -3.76
C ALA A 231 -16.08 14.93 -3.99
N ALA A 232 -16.58 14.56 -5.18
CA ALA A 232 -17.99 14.72 -5.56
C ALA A 232 -18.97 13.80 -4.80
N VAL A 233 -18.49 12.68 -4.23
CA VAL A 233 -19.34 11.76 -3.46
C VAL A 233 -19.34 12.10 -1.97
N CYS A 234 -18.27 12.73 -1.48
CA CYS A 234 -18.14 13.13 -0.07
C CYS A 234 -18.66 14.55 0.22
N TRP A 235 -18.82 15.41 -0.81
CA TRP A 235 -19.21 16.82 -0.71
C TRP A 235 -20.23 17.18 -1.79
#